data_AF-A0A1F6PW72-F1
#
_entry.id   AF-A0A1F6PW72-F1
#
_cell.length_a   1.000
_cell.length_b   1.000
_cell.length_c   1.000
_cell.angle_alpha   90.00
_cell.angle_beta   90.00
_cell.angle_gamma   90.00
#
_symmetry.space_group_name_H-M   'P 1'
#
loop_
_entity.id
_entity.type
_entity.pdbx_description
1 polymer ?
#
loop_
_entity_poly.entity_id
_entity_poly.type
_entity_poly.pdbx_seq_one_letter_code
_entity_poly.pdbx_strand_id
1 'polypeptide(L)'
;MTVLEEVKYRLEGYCCKCGDCCRFLYCVEPLTELGFKFMKLIYPKYRRFKIIGKDKNGIILACKLIREDGLCPDYENRPDICRDYPNPKKIYAGGRLYKRCTYKLLPGRTFEDFLLNEEEGQEQSTDK
;
A
#
# COMPACT_ATOMS: atom_id res chain seq x y z
N MET A 1 -18.81 -18.35 -11.41
CA MET A 1 -18.35 -17.03 -11.90
C MET A 1 -16.91 -17.20 -12.34
N THR A 2 -16.69 -17.33 -13.64
CA THR A 2 -15.35 -17.57 -14.18
C THR A 2 -14.68 -16.21 -14.36
N VAL A 3 -13.58 -15.97 -13.64
CA VAL A 3 -12.75 -14.79 -13.87
C VAL A 3 -12.04 -15.03 -15.20
N LEU A 4 -12.34 -14.20 -16.20
CA LEU A 4 -11.77 -14.33 -17.55
C LEU A 4 -10.26 -14.05 -17.55
N GLU A 5 -9.81 -13.05 -16.79
CA GLU A 5 -8.39 -12.74 -16.63
C GLU A 5 -8.11 -12.00 -15.32
N GLU A 6 -6.95 -12.25 -14.71
CA GLU A 6 -6.49 -11.56 -13.50
C GLU A 6 -5.74 -10.27 -13.86
N VAL A 7 -6.35 -9.12 -13.56
CA VAL A 7 -5.71 -7.81 -13.77
C VAL A 7 -4.59 -7.61 -12.75
N LYS A 8 -3.34 -7.64 -13.22
CA LYS A 8 -2.19 -7.25 -12.41
C LYS A 8 -2.16 -5.74 -12.26
N TYR A 9 -1.84 -5.25 -11.06
CA TYR A 9 -1.69 -3.82 -10.80
C TYR A 9 -0.22 -3.45 -10.63
N ARG A 10 0.14 -2.24 -11.06
CA ARG A 10 1.45 -1.65 -10.83
C ARG A 10 1.31 -0.39 -9.99
N LEU A 11 2.32 -0.15 -9.16
CA LEU A 11 2.46 1.09 -8.40
C LEU A 11 3.33 2.05 -9.18
N GLU A 12 2.82 3.27 -9.36
CA GLU A 12 3.55 4.39 -9.95
C GLU A 12 3.60 5.57 -8.99
N GLY A 13 4.57 6.46 -9.22
CA GLY A 13 4.77 7.68 -8.44
C GLY A 13 5.87 7.57 -7.39
N TYR A 14 5.94 8.56 -6.53
CA TYR A 14 6.98 8.70 -5.50
C TYR A 14 6.38 9.28 -4.22
N CYS A 15 7.10 9.15 -3.11
CA CYS A 15 6.69 9.76 -1.85
C CYS A 15 6.83 11.30 -1.92
N CYS A 16 5.71 12.01 -1.96
CA CYS A 16 5.66 13.48 -1.91
C CYS A 16 5.83 14.07 -0.49
N LYS A 17 6.22 13.26 0.50
CA LYS A 17 6.37 13.67 1.91
C LYS A 17 5.14 14.36 2.51
N CYS A 18 3.92 14.01 2.06
CA CYS A 18 2.68 14.58 2.58
C CYS A 18 2.41 14.20 4.07
N GLY A 19 2.96 13.08 4.53
CA GLY A 19 2.83 12.63 5.93
C GLY A 19 1.52 11.92 6.26
N ASP A 20 0.64 11.68 5.30
CA ASP A 20 -0.63 10.98 5.57
C ASP A 20 -0.39 9.52 6.00
N CYS A 21 0.54 8.82 5.35
CA CYS A 21 0.95 7.48 5.78
C CYS A 21 1.62 7.47 7.17
N CYS A 22 2.23 8.56 7.61
CA CYS A 22 2.77 8.67 8.97
C CYS A 22 1.66 8.83 10.02
N ARG A 23 0.52 9.42 9.65
CA ARG A 23 -0.65 9.59 10.52
C ARG A 23 -1.52 8.33 10.58
N PHE A 24 -1.57 7.59 9.48
CA PHE A 24 -2.48 6.46 9.29
C PHE A 24 -1.78 5.28 8.59
N LEU A 25 -0.76 4.72 9.23
CA LEU A 25 0.00 3.60 8.68
C LEU A 25 -0.74 2.28 8.93
N TYR A 26 -1.13 1.58 7.87
CA TYR A 26 -1.78 0.28 7.99
C TYR A 26 -0.75 -0.83 8.21
N CYS A 27 -0.98 -1.68 9.19
CA CYS A 27 -0.09 -2.74 9.62
C CYS A 27 -0.88 -4.04 9.73
N VAL A 28 -0.58 -5.00 8.85
CA VAL A 28 -1.23 -6.32 8.81
C VAL A 28 -0.67 -7.21 9.93
N GLU A 29 0.63 -7.12 10.19
CA GLU A 29 1.28 -7.91 11.23
C GLU A 29 2.14 -7.03 12.14
N PRO A 30 1.99 -7.16 13.47
CA PRO A 30 1.14 -8.08 14.20
C PRO A 30 -0.33 -7.60 14.24
N LEU A 31 -1.25 -8.55 14.08
CA LEU A 31 -2.70 -8.32 14.10
C LEU A 31 -3.22 -7.84 15.46
N THR A 32 -2.43 -7.98 16.54
CA THR A 32 -2.88 -7.74 17.91
C THR A 32 -2.09 -6.64 18.61
N GLU A 33 -2.77 -5.92 19.49
CA GLU A 33 -2.15 -4.88 20.33
C GLU A 33 -1.05 -5.46 21.24
N LEU A 34 -1.23 -6.68 21.73
CA LEU A 34 -0.23 -7.39 22.54
C LEU A 34 1.01 -7.72 21.71
N GLY A 35 0.83 -8.27 20.49
CA GLY A 35 1.94 -8.50 19.56
C GLY A 35 2.69 -7.20 19.26
N PHE A 36 1.97 -6.08 19.11
CA PHE A 36 2.59 -4.78 18.91
C PHE A 36 3.38 -4.29 20.12
N LYS A 37 2.92 -4.55 21.35
CA LYS A 37 3.68 -4.27 22.58
C LYS A 37 4.98 -5.06 22.62
N PHE A 38 4.95 -6.35 22.28
CA PHE A 38 6.16 -7.17 22.18
C PHE A 38 7.11 -6.67 21.08
N MET A 39 6.60 -6.30 19.90
CA MET A 39 7.43 -5.71 18.85
C MET A 39 8.16 -4.44 19.31
N LYS A 40 7.54 -3.59 20.13
CA LYS A 40 8.20 -2.38 20.68
C LYS A 40 9.33 -2.70 21.65
N LEU A 41 9.27 -3.87 22.28
CA LEU A 41 10.32 -4.36 23.17
C LEU A 41 11.52 -4.85 22.36
N ILE A 42 11.26 -5.69 21.35
CA ILE A 42 12.28 -6.29 20.47
C ILE A 42 12.90 -5.24 19.53
N TYR A 43 12.08 -4.34 18.98
CA TYR A 43 12.49 -3.34 18.00
C TYR A 43 12.17 -1.92 18.50
N PRO A 44 13.10 -1.26 19.22
CA PRO A 44 12.89 0.06 19.81
C PRO A 44 12.40 1.12 18.82
N LYS A 45 12.77 1.01 17.53
CA LYS A 45 12.31 1.90 16.45
C LYS A 45 10.78 1.97 16.33
N TYR A 46 10.05 0.92 16.74
CA TYR A 46 8.58 0.89 16.71
C TYR A 46 7.91 1.61 17.90
N ARG A 47 8.66 2.05 18.92
CA ARG A 47 8.12 2.84 20.05
C ARG A 47 7.55 4.19 19.61
N ARG A 48 7.98 4.69 18.44
CA ARG A 48 7.46 5.91 17.80
C ARG A 48 6.01 5.79 17.35
N PHE A 49 5.41 4.61 17.32
CA PHE A 49 4.04 4.42 16.87
C PHE A 49 3.05 4.25 18.03
N LYS A 50 1.84 4.75 17.85
CA LYS A 50 0.66 4.47 18.69
C LYS A 50 -0.42 3.81 17.82
N ILE A 51 -1.18 2.89 18.39
CA ILE A 51 -2.36 2.31 17.72
C ILE A 51 -3.48 3.34 17.80
N ILE A 52 -4.13 3.63 16.68
CA ILE A 52 -5.24 4.60 16.57
C ILE A 52 -6.52 3.97 16.01
N GLY A 53 -6.47 2.72 15.59
CA GLY A 53 -7.62 1.99 15.08
C GLY A 53 -7.24 0.55 14.75
N LYS A 54 -8.25 -0.27 14.49
CA LYS A 54 -8.10 -1.66 14.07
C LYS A 54 -9.33 -2.12 13.30
N ASP A 55 -9.13 -3.12 12.46
CA ASP A 55 -10.20 -3.86 11.81
C ASP A 55 -9.89 -5.37 11.89
N LYS A 56 -10.61 -6.20 11.12
CA LYS A 56 -10.44 -7.65 11.11
C LYS A 56 -9.10 -8.13 10.52
N ASN A 57 -8.43 -7.30 9.73
CA ASN A 57 -7.25 -7.64 8.94
C ASN A 57 -5.97 -6.93 9.42
N GLY A 58 -6.08 -5.94 10.32
CA GLY A 58 -4.90 -5.21 10.78
C GLY A 58 -5.18 -4.09 11.79
N ILE A 59 -4.09 -3.40 12.14
CA ILE A 59 -4.10 -2.23 13.03
C ILE A 59 -3.62 -0.98 12.27
N ILE A 60 -4.16 0.17 12.68
CA ILE A 60 -3.79 1.49 12.15
C ILE A 60 -2.87 2.16 13.16
N LEU A 61 -1.70 2.58 12.70
CA LEU A 61 -0.67 3.20 13.52
C LEU A 61 -0.50 4.69 13.16
N ALA A 62 -0.31 5.53 14.17
CA ALA A 62 0.16 6.90 14.00
C ALA A 62 1.59 7.04 14.55
N CYS A 63 2.48 7.65 13.77
CA CYS A 63 3.81 8.03 14.22
C CYS A 63 3.73 9.27 15.11
N LYS A 64 4.36 9.23 16.28
CA LYS A 64 4.44 10.33 17.25
C LYS A 64 5.43 11.43 16.82
N LEU A 65 6.34 11.12 15.89
CA LEU A 65 7.35 12.07 15.41
C LEU A 65 6.84 12.98 14.29
N ILE A 66 5.68 12.68 13.71
CA ILE A 66 5.14 13.47 12.61
C ILE A 66 4.82 14.89 13.10
N ARG A 67 5.33 15.89 12.39
CA ARG A 67 5.04 17.30 12.67
C ARG A 67 3.68 17.70 12.10
N GLU A 68 3.14 18.81 12.60
CA GLU A 68 1.85 19.35 12.13
C GLU A 68 1.86 19.65 10.63
N ASP A 69 2.97 20.17 10.10
CA ASP A 69 3.22 20.41 8.68
C ASP A 69 3.24 19.14 7.79
N GLY A 70 3.28 17.96 8.42
CA GLY A 70 3.31 16.67 7.74
C GLY A 70 4.70 16.13 7.43
N LEU A 71 5.76 16.83 7.82
CA LEU A 71 7.12 16.38 7.60
C LEU A 71 7.57 15.44 8.72
N CYS A 72 8.24 14.35 8.32
CA CYS A 72 8.89 13.43 9.26
C CYS A 72 10.29 13.98 9.57
N PRO A 73 10.60 14.31 10.84
CA PRO A 73 11.91 14.84 11.22
C PRO A 73 13.03 13.79 11.13
N ASP A 74 12.65 12.51 11.02
CA ASP A 74 13.57 11.37 10.98
C ASP A 74 13.32 10.53 9.70
N TYR A 75 13.26 11.21 8.55
CA TYR A 75 12.85 10.60 7.27
C TYR A 75 13.85 9.54 6.77
N GLU A 76 15.15 9.79 6.93
CA GLU A 76 16.20 8.88 6.46
C GLU A 76 16.26 7.59 7.31
N ASN A 77 16.03 7.69 8.63
CA ASN A 77 16.05 6.54 9.54
C ASN A 77 14.66 5.93 9.80
N ARG A 78 13.71 6.14 8.87
CA ARG A 78 12.36 5.60 8.98
C ARG A 78 12.39 4.06 9.13
N PRO A 79 11.55 3.46 9.99
CA PRO A 79 11.43 2.02 10.07
C PRO A 79 10.93 1.41 8.75
N ASP A 80 11.19 0.11 8.54
CA ASP A 80 10.87 -0.57 7.28
C ASP A 80 9.38 -0.52 6.95
N ILE A 81 8.51 -0.59 7.96
CA ILE A 81 7.06 -0.41 7.76
C ILE A 81 6.69 0.94 7.12
N CYS A 82 7.48 2.00 7.35
CA CYS A 82 7.29 3.29 6.69
C CYS A 82 7.86 3.32 5.27
N ARG A 83 9.00 2.65 5.03
CA ARG A 83 9.64 2.59 3.70
C ARG A 83 8.87 1.70 2.74
N ASP A 84 8.23 0.67 3.27
CA ASP A 84 7.38 -0.28 2.54
C ASP A 84 6.05 0.34 2.10
N TYR A 85 5.71 1.56 2.53
CA TYR A 85 4.51 2.24 2.03
C TYR A 85 4.77 2.93 0.67
N PRO A 86 3.93 2.71 -0.35
CA PRO A 86 2.74 1.84 -0.36
C PRO A 86 3.08 0.37 -0.69
N ASN A 87 2.39 -0.56 -0.02
CA ASN A 87 2.51 -2.01 -0.28
C ASN A 87 1.17 -2.58 -0.78
N PRO A 88 1.10 -3.21 -1.97
CA PRO A 88 -0.15 -3.74 -2.51
C PRO A 88 -0.85 -4.76 -1.62
N LYS A 89 -0.11 -5.64 -0.93
CA LYS A 89 -0.69 -6.62 -0.01
C LYS A 89 -1.39 -5.94 1.16
N LYS A 90 -0.79 -4.87 1.69
CA LYS A 90 -1.38 -4.07 2.78
C LYS A 90 -2.59 -3.28 2.30
N ILE A 91 -2.57 -2.78 1.06
CA ILE A 91 -3.72 -2.10 0.45
C ILE A 91 -4.89 -3.09 0.30
N TYR A 92 -4.62 -4.28 -0.25
CA TYR A 92 -5.63 -5.34 -0.39
C TYR A 92 -6.24 -5.75 0.96
N ALA A 93 -5.46 -5.73 2.03
CA ALA A 93 -5.94 -6.05 3.38
C ALA A 93 -6.83 -4.96 4.02
N GLY A 94 -6.83 -3.72 3.53
CA GLY A 94 -7.58 -2.61 4.11
C GLY A 94 -6.80 -1.28 4.19
N GLY A 95 -5.50 -1.32 3.88
CA GLY A 95 -4.69 -0.13 3.69
C GLY A 95 -5.15 0.69 2.48
N ARG A 96 -4.70 1.94 2.39
CA ARG A 96 -5.13 2.86 1.33
C ARG A 96 -4.05 3.85 0.90
N LEU A 97 -4.20 4.32 -0.33
CA LEU A 97 -3.54 5.54 -0.80
C LEU A 97 -4.36 6.74 -0.32
N TYR A 98 -3.69 7.70 0.32
CA TYR A 98 -4.36 8.88 0.88
C TYR A 98 -4.53 9.98 -0.15
N LYS A 99 -5.48 10.89 0.08
CA LYS A 99 -5.84 11.95 -0.89
C LYS A 99 -4.65 12.81 -1.33
N ARG A 100 -3.69 13.10 -0.44
CA ARG A 100 -2.49 13.89 -0.77
C ARG A 100 -1.32 13.03 -1.26
N CYS A 101 -1.49 11.71 -1.29
CA CYS A 101 -0.48 10.78 -1.79
C CYS A 101 -0.42 10.85 -3.31
N THR A 102 0.78 10.97 -3.85
CA THR A 102 1.04 11.01 -5.30
C THR A 102 1.25 9.64 -5.92
N TYR A 103 1.32 8.58 -5.10
CA TYR A 103 1.33 7.22 -5.61
C TYR A 103 -0.01 6.90 -6.28
N LYS A 104 0.05 6.12 -7.35
CA LYS A 104 -1.11 5.59 -8.07
C LYS A 104 -1.00 4.08 -8.18
N LEU A 105 -2.11 3.39 -7.99
CA LEU A 105 -2.24 1.98 -8.32
C LEU A 105 -2.98 1.90 -9.65
N LEU A 106 -2.25 1.55 -10.71
CA LEU A 106 -2.78 1.49 -12.07
C LEU A 106 -2.88 0.03 -12.51
N PRO A 107 -3.89 -0.33 -13.31
CA PRO A 107 -3.95 -1.64 -13.91
C PRO A 107 -2.77 -1.78 -14.90
N GLY A 108 -2.19 -2.97 -14.94
CA GLY A 108 -1.05 -3.32 -15.80
C GLY A 108 -1.39 -3.25 -17.28
N ARG A 109 -2.67 -3.49 -17.60
CA ARG A 109 -3.30 -3.27 -18.90
C ARG A 109 -4.54 -2.42 -18.73
N THR A 110 -4.79 -1.51 -19.66
CA THR A 110 -6.05 -0.76 -19.72
C THR A 110 -7.14 -1.59 -20.39
N PHE A 111 -8.38 -1.09 -20.39
CA PHE A 111 -9.47 -1.77 -21.09
C PHE A 111 -9.20 -1.84 -22.61
N GLU A 112 -8.64 -0.75 -23.16
CA GLU A 112 -8.29 -0.62 -24.56
C GLU A 112 -7.21 -1.64 -24.98
N ASP A 113 -6.25 -1.93 -24.10
CA ASP A 113 -5.25 -2.99 -24.34
C ASP A 113 -5.89 -4.37 -24.54
N PHE A 114 -7.06 -4.64 -23.95
CA PHE A 114 -7.78 -5.90 -24.18
C PHE A 114 -8.43 -5.94 -25.55
N LEU A 115 -9.00 -4.83 -26.01
CA LEU A 115 -9.66 -4.75 -27.31
C LEU A 115 -8.69 -4.98 -28.48
N LEU A 116 -7.47 -4.42 -28.38
CA LEU A 116 -6.45 -4.53 -29.43
C LEU A 116 -5.91 -5.96 -29.61
N ASN A 117 -5.93 -6.79 -28.56
CA ASN A 117 -5.42 -8.17 -28.63
C ASN A 117 -6.46 -9.18 -29.17
N GLU A 118 -7.74 -8.80 -29.27
CA GLU A 118 -8.78 -9.66 -29.87
C GLU A 118 -8.76 -9.59 -31.41
N GLU A 119 -8.25 -8.49 -31.99
CA GLU A 119 -8.21 -8.28 -33.45
C GLU A 119 -7.10 -9.10 -34.13
N GLU A 120 -5.95 -9.30 -33.48
CA GLU A 120 -4.85 -10.13 -34.02
C GLU A 120 -5.16 -11.65 -33.99
N GLY A 121 -6.14 -12.08 -33.19
CA GLY A 121 -6.58 -13.48 -33.08
C GLY A 121 -7.60 -13.92 -34.14
N GLN A 122 -8.15 -12.99 -34.93
CA GLN A 122 -9.19 -13.29 -35.93
C GLN A 122 -8.69 -13.31 -37.39
N GLU A 123 -7.47 -12.87 -37.68
CA GLU A 123 -6.89 -12.91 -39.03
C GLU A 123 -6.18 -14.23 -39.38
N GLN A 124 -6.05 -15.19 -38.45
CA GLN A 124 -5.44 -16.51 -38.72
C GLN A 124 -6.43 -17.66 -38.96
N SER A 125 -7.71 -17.38 -39.19
CA SER A 125 -8.72 -18.42 -39.49
C SER A 125 -9.43 -18.26 -40.83
N THR A 126 -8.76 -17.69 -41.83
CA THR A 126 -9.17 -17.78 -43.24
C THR A 126 -7.94 -18.00 -44.13
N ASP A 127 -7.30 -19.16 -44.03
CA ASP A 127 -6.62 -19.82 -45.15
C ASP A 127 -6.16 -21.24 -44.76
N LYS A 128 -7.03 -22.23 -45.00
CA LYS A 128 -6.77 -23.52 -45.67
C LYS A 128 -7.92 -24.51 -45.49
#